data_AF-A0A4Q6F5N4-F1
#
_entry.id   AF-A0A4Q6F5N4-F1
#
_cell.length_a   1.000
_cell.length_b   1.000
_cell.length_c   1.000
_cell.angle_alpha   90.00
_cell.angle_beta   90.00
_cell.angle_gamma   90.00
#
_symmetry.space_group_name_H-M   'P 1'
#
loop_
_entity.id
_entity.type
_entity.pdbx_description
1 polymer ?
#
loop_
_entity_poly.entity_id
_entity_poly.type
_entity_poly.pdbx_seq_one_letter_code
_entity_poly.pdbx_strand_id
1 'polypeptide(L)'
;MKGLTEFEGLKSVQLNESGQFELNWSAAKFGREKNAAYEIYLIKKEEPPALALSLLEAESGDLLATIEGISDDLGDPAQAGQLLATVEDSHNFVYTEAIDSDLYYIFEVKVAGKTLYRKDKEKKVFLTKVNFPSANKTTITPQPDGISLSWTAMAGVSTYLIFTDDSDATPTYETNEPKLSLGIFDASLNHTYCMRAARGALISKTCLPISGIGTSWKPIIMGISQESPLAYAKVGDELSFLVKFSDRLRVLDTSLTLPLLLNDGSSRRAKYVRGSGSDTLTFAYTVTSGDDTTMLGFGEALEAQKTDALIDTSLRTANLALYSLGLSTYSILDTVYPTNPESLGFANQVTNQTAVKLSWTGGLDHNFDHYTVKLCESSDCQHNCTASKDTAEQSSLIDVVDN
;
A
#
# COMPACT_ATOMS: atom_id res chain seq x y z
N MET A 1 1.56 -25.38 -68.26
CA MET A 1 1.87 -24.49 -67.12
C MET A 1 1.30 -23.11 -67.42
N LYS A 2 0.08 -22.81 -66.97
CA LYS A 2 -0.45 -21.43 -67.06
C LYS A 2 0.00 -20.71 -65.79
N GLY A 3 0.75 -19.63 -65.99
CA GLY A 3 1.45 -18.91 -64.93
C GLY A 3 0.50 -18.15 -64.01
N LEU A 4 0.99 -17.85 -62.82
CA LEU A 4 0.44 -16.88 -61.89
C LEU A 4 0.07 -15.59 -62.65
N THR A 5 -1.18 -15.14 -62.56
CA THR A 5 -1.64 -13.95 -63.31
C THR A 5 -1.50 -12.67 -62.50
N GLU A 6 -1.67 -12.74 -61.18
CA GLU A 6 -1.56 -11.58 -60.30
C GLU A 6 -1.28 -12.02 -58.86
N PHE A 7 -0.40 -11.31 -58.17
CA PHE A 7 -0.19 -11.41 -56.73
C PHE A 7 0.44 -10.09 -56.28
N GLU A 8 -0.19 -9.40 -55.33
CA GLU A 8 0.22 -8.06 -54.90
C GLU A 8 1.23 -8.11 -53.74
N GLY A 9 1.57 -9.32 -53.27
CA GLY A 9 2.51 -9.51 -52.16
C GLY A 9 1.89 -9.29 -50.79
N LEU A 10 2.78 -9.10 -49.82
CA LEU A 10 2.49 -8.74 -48.44
C LEU A 10 1.74 -7.39 -48.38
N LYS A 11 0.77 -7.30 -47.46
CA LYS A 11 -0.11 -6.13 -47.30
C LYS A 11 0.09 -5.43 -45.97
N SER A 12 0.31 -6.17 -44.89
CA SER A 12 0.60 -5.59 -43.59
C SER A 12 1.44 -6.53 -42.73
N VAL A 13 2.18 -5.92 -41.81
CA VAL A 13 2.80 -6.57 -40.65
C VAL A 13 2.30 -5.81 -39.43
N GLN A 14 1.73 -6.51 -38.46
CA GLN A 14 1.16 -5.93 -37.23
C GLN A 14 1.61 -6.72 -36.01
N LEU A 15 1.41 -6.17 -34.80
CA LEU A 15 1.56 -6.91 -33.55
C LEU A 15 0.18 -7.36 -33.03
N ASN A 16 0.00 -8.67 -32.90
CA ASN A 16 -1.21 -9.22 -32.28
C ASN A 16 -1.22 -8.98 -30.75
N GLU A 17 -2.30 -9.36 -30.06
CA GLU A 17 -2.41 -9.19 -28.60
C GLU A 17 -1.37 -9.99 -27.81
N SER A 18 -0.87 -11.09 -28.38
CA SER A 18 0.19 -11.91 -27.79
C SER A 18 1.61 -11.33 -28.00
N GLY A 19 1.75 -10.19 -28.69
CA GLY A 19 3.04 -9.55 -28.95
C GLY A 19 3.82 -10.20 -30.09
N GLN A 20 3.17 -10.92 -30.99
CA GLN A 20 3.79 -11.60 -32.12
C GLN A 20 3.53 -10.84 -33.42
N PHE A 21 4.45 -10.96 -34.40
CA PHE A 21 4.20 -10.41 -35.72
C PHE A 21 3.13 -11.23 -36.44
N GLU A 22 2.12 -10.54 -36.95
CA GLU A 22 1.05 -11.08 -37.76
C GLU A 22 1.14 -10.47 -39.16
N LEU A 23 1.38 -11.33 -40.14
CA LEU A 23 1.56 -10.98 -41.54
C LEU A 23 0.29 -11.28 -42.31
N ASN A 24 -0.17 -10.35 -43.14
CA ASN A 24 -1.32 -10.55 -44.02
C ASN A 24 -0.98 -10.18 -45.47
N TRP A 25 -1.41 -10.97 -46.44
CA TRP A 25 -1.10 -10.77 -47.86
C TRP A 25 -2.30 -10.97 -48.80
N SER A 26 -2.15 -10.49 -50.04
CA SER A 26 -3.17 -10.65 -51.08
C SER A 26 -3.29 -12.09 -51.59
N ALA A 27 -4.48 -12.52 -51.99
CA ALA A 27 -4.63 -13.80 -52.66
C ALA A 27 -3.95 -13.79 -54.04
N ALA A 28 -3.18 -14.84 -54.35
CA ALA A 28 -2.66 -15.10 -55.68
C ALA A 28 -3.82 -15.48 -56.62
N LYS A 29 -3.94 -14.79 -57.74
CA LYS A 29 -4.92 -15.11 -58.79
C LYS A 29 -4.29 -16.02 -59.83
N PHE A 30 -4.94 -17.14 -60.08
CA PHE A 30 -4.63 -18.06 -61.16
C PHE A 30 -5.81 -18.17 -62.11
N GLY A 31 -5.56 -18.59 -63.36
CA GLY A 31 -6.64 -18.77 -64.33
C GLY A 31 -7.63 -19.89 -63.98
N ARG A 32 -7.17 -21.05 -63.50
CA ARG A 32 -8.02 -22.23 -63.15
C ARG A 32 -7.64 -22.96 -61.86
N GLU A 33 -6.46 -22.72 -61.30
CA GLU A 33 -6.05 -23.28 -60.01
C GLU A 33 -6.64 -22.42 -58.88
N LYS A 34 -7.17 -23.05 -57.84
CA LYS A 34 -7.72 -22.34 -56.67
C LYS A 34 -6.74 -22.28 -55.51
N ASN A 35 -5.78 -23.21 -55.47
CA ASN A 35 -4.97 -23.41 -54.29
C ASN A 35 -3.55 -22.91 -54.54
N ALA A 36 -3.06 -22.10 -53.61
CA ALA A 36 -1.75 -21.47 -53.66
C ALA A 36 -0.99 -21.81 -52.39
N ALA A 37 0.23 -22.30 -52.56
CA ALA A 37 1.18 -22.35 -51.46
C ALA A 37 1.98 -21.04 -51.43
N TYR A 38 2.15 -20.48 -50.24
CA TYR A 38 2.94 -19.27 -50.01
C TYR A 38 4.14 -19.60 -49.13
N GLU A 39 5.32 -19.17 -49.55
CA GLU A 39 6.57 -19.23 -48.80
C GLU A 39 6.79 -17.90 -48.08
N ILE A 40 6.98 -17.94 -46.77
CA ILE A 40 7.25 -16.76 -45.93
C ILE A 40 8.74 -16.73 -45.59
N TYR A 41 9.41 -15.64 -45.92
CA TYR A 41 10.83 -15.44 -45.68
C TYR A 41 11.09 -14.29 -44.72
N LEU A 42 12.17 -14.40 -43.94
CA LEU A 42 12.60 -13.38 -42.99
C LEU A 42 14.12 -13.17 -43.06
N ILE A 43 14.54 -11.90 -43.04
CA ILE A 43 15.89 -11.48 -42.65
C ILE A 43 15.81 -10.72 -41.34
N LYS A 44 16.69 -11.05 -40.38
CA LYS A 44 16.95 -10.27 -39.17
C LYS A 44 18.22 -9.45 -39.36
N LYS A 45 18.22 -8.15 -39.03
CA LYS A 45 19.40 -7.28 -39.10
C LYS A 45 19.58 -6.48 -37.81
N GLU A 46 20.82 -6.21 -37.42
CA GLU A 46 21.14 -5.31 -36.29
C GLU A 46 21.03 -3.83 -36.70
N GLU A 47 21.39 -3.50 -37.94
CA GLU A 47 21.28 -2.16 -38.50
C GLU A 47 20.32 -2.14 -39.69
N PRO A 48 19.47 -1.10 -39.83
CA PRO A 48 18.60 -1.01 -40.98
C PRO A 48 19.39 -0.52 -42.20
N PRO A 49 18.90 -0.78 -43.42
CA PRO A 49 19.44 -0.17 -44.64
C PRO A 49 19.47 1.36 -44.50
N ALA A 50 20.53 2.01 -44.99
CA ALA A 50 20.76 3.45 -44.79
C ALA A 50 19.57 4.34 -45.25
N LEU A 51 18.81 3.90 -46.25
CA LEU A 51 17.63 4.61 -46.77
C LEU A 51 16.39 4.47 -45.88
N ALA A 52 16.38 3.57 -44.91
CA ALA A 52 15.22 3.24 -44.08
C ALA A 52 15.27 3.83 -42.67
N LEU A 53 16.44 4.27 -42.20
CA LEU A 53 16.64 4.83 -40.85
C LEU A 53 15.74 6.07 -40.62
N SER A 54 15.76 7.01 -41.56
CA SER A 54 15.02 8.29 -41.45
C SER A 54 13.50 8.12 -41.50
N LEU A 55 13.02 7.07 -42.14
CA LEU A 55 11.59 6.78 -42.29
C LEU A 55 11.04 6.03 -41.05
N LEU A 56 11.84 5.18 -40.42
CA LEU A 56 11.45 4.46 -39.19
C LEU A 56 11.43 5.38 -37.97
N GLU A 57 12.32 6.38 -37.91
CA GLU A 57 12.36 7.36 -36.83
C GLU A 57 11.13 8.29 -36.82
N ALA A 58 10.54 8.56 -37.99
CA ALA A 58 9.34 9.38 -38.15
C ALA A 58 8.06 8.68 -37.64
N GLU A 59 8.05 7.35 -37.56
CA GLU A 59 6.94 6.53 -37.03
C GLU A 59 7.10 6.17 -35.53
N SER A 60 8.05 6.78 -34.83
CA SER A 60 8.47 6.40 -33.46
C SER A 60 7.43 6.53 -32.34
N GLY A 61 6.18 6.93 -32.64
CA GLY A 61 5.10 7.05 -31.68
C GLY A 61 4.40 5.74 -31.32
N ASP A 62 4.46 4.73 -32.19
CA ASP A 62 3.77 3.45 -32.02
C ASP A 62 4.74 2.32 -31.66
N LEU A 63 4.22 1.27 -31.00
CA LEU A 63 5.01 0.09 -30.60
C LEU A 63 5.67 -0.63 -31.79
N LEU A 64 5.14 -0.44 -33.00
CA LEU A 64 5.61 -1.05 -34.24
C LEU A 64 5.76 0.00 -35.32
N ALA A 65 6.98 0.21 -35.81
CA ALA A 65 7.24 1.00 -37.01
C ALA A 65 7.41 0.04 -38.20
N THR A 66 6.76 0.32 -39.33
CA THR A 66 6.77 -0.58 -40.49
C THR A 66 6.80 0.18 -41.80
N ILE A 67 7.84 -0.06 -42.59
CA ILE A 67 8.01 0.50 -43.92
C ILE A 67 7.77 -0.56 -44.98
N GLU A 68 6.90 -0.22 -45.93
CA GLU A 68 6.77 -0.92 -47.19
C GLU A 68 7.86 -0.46 -48.17
N GLY A 69 8.55 -1.40 -48.81
CA GLY A 69 9.53 -1.09 -49.85
C GLY A 69 9.79 -2.27 -50.78
N ILE A 70 10.90 -2.17 -51.53
CA ILE A 70 11.31 -3.17 -52.51
C ILE A 70 12.58 -3.90 -52.07
N SER A 71 12.75 -5.14 -52.55
CA SER A 71 13.86 -6.02 -52.13
C SER A 71 15.25 -5.45 -52.41
N ASP A 72 15.39 -4.67 -53.48
CA ASP A 72 16.68 -4.12 -53.90
C ASP A 72 17.17 -3.04 -52.91
N ASP A 73 16.24 -2.33 -52.27
CA ASP A 73 16.55 -1.25 -51.32
C ASP A 73 16.65 -1.75 -49.89
N LEU A 74 15.75 -2.66 -49.48
CA LEU A 74 15.64 -3.09 -48.08
C LEU A 74 16.38 -4.42 -47.81
N GLY A 75 16.52 -5.26 -48.83
CA GLY A 75 17.06 -6.61 -48.76
C GLY A 75 16.09 -7.64 -49.36
N ASP A 76 16.61 -8.79 -49.76
CA ASP A 76 15.89 -9.85 -50.48
C ASP A 76 15.75 -11.12 -49.61
N PRO A 77 14.71 -11.23 -48.75
CA PRO A 77 14.52 -12.38 -47.87
C PRO A 77 14.41 -13.71 -48.58
N ALA A 78 13.80 -13.78 -49.76
CA ALA A 78 13.71 -15.02 -50.51
C ALA A 78 15.08 -15.55 -50.99
N GLN A 79 16.08 -14.68 -51.13
CA GLN A 79 17.43 -15.07 -51.55
C GLN A 79 18.42 -15.23 -50.39
N ALA A 80 18.37 -14.35 -49.40
CA ALA A 80 19.36 -14.27 -48.33
C ALA A 80 18.81 -14.55 -46.93
N GLY A 81 17.49 -14.71 -46.81
CA GLY A 81 16.80 -14.94 -45.54
C GLY A 81 16.51 -16.40 -45.24
N GLN A 82 15.84 -16.61 -44.11
CA GLN A 82 15.33 -17.90 -43.66
C GLN A 82 13.91 -18.11 -44.22
N LEU A 83 13.65 -19.29 -44.78
CA LEU A 83 12.28 -19.76 -45.01
C LEU A 83 11.65 -20.13 -43.67
N LEU A 84 10.65 -19.36 -43.24
CA LEU A 84 9.94 -19.58 -41.97
C LEU A 84 8.89 -20.67 -42.08
N ALA A 85 8.09 -20.62 -43.14
CA ALA A 85 7.00 -21.56 -43.37
C ALA A 85 6.58 -21.59 -44.84
N THR A 86 5.92 -22.68 -45.21
CA THR A 86 5.10 -22.77 -46.42
C THR A 86 3.66 -23.04 -45.99
N VAL A 87 2.74 -22.15 -46.33
CA VAL A 87 1.32 -22.26 -45.96
C VAL A 87 0.46 -22.42 -47.20
N GLU A 88 -0.50 -23.34 -47.13
CA GLU A 88 -1.46 -23.60 -48.22
C GLU A 88 -2.76 -22.86 -47.96
N ASP A 89 -3.24 -22.10 -48.95
CA ASP A 89 -4.55 -21.43 -48.95
C ASP A 89 -4.83 -20.49 -47.78
N SER A 90 -3.80 -20.17 -46.99
CA SER A 90 -3.80 -19.15 -45.98
C SER A 90 -3.31 -17.82 -46.56
N HIS A 91 -3.86 -16.73 -46.04
CA HIS A 91 -3.48 -15.36 -46.37
C HIS A 91 -2.91 -14.62 -45.15
N ASN A 92 -2.63 -15.38 -44.09
CA ASN A 92 -2.13 -14.92 -42.81
C ASN A 92 -1.05 -15.88 -42.29
N PHE A 93 -0.05 -15.32 -41.62
CA PHE A 93 0.95 -16.06 -40.86
C PHE A 93 1.31 -15.31 -39.58
N VAL A 94 1.38 -16.04 -38.46
CA VAL A 94 1.87 -15.53 -37.19
C VAL A 94 3.27 -16.05 -36.93
N TYR A 95 4.22 -15.13 -36.77
CA TYR A 95 5.59 -15.45 -36.38
C TYR A 95 5.66 -15.66 -34.86
N THR A 96 5.94 -16.89 -34.44
CA THR A 96 5.82 -17.32 -33.04
C THR A 96 7.14 -17.35 -32.27
N GLU A 97 8.28 -17.19 -32.93
CA GLU A 97 9.56 -17.07 -32.24
C GLU A 97 9.63 -15.76 -31.44
N ALA A 98 10.46 -15.75 -30.40
CA ALA A 98 10.71 -14.55 -29.60
C ALA A 98 11.22 -13.41 -30.47
N ILE A 99 10.61 -12.23 -30.32
CA ILE A 99 11.02 -11.01 -31.00
C ILE A 99 12.08 -10.32 -30.13
N ASP A 100 13.29 -10.20 -30.68
CA ASP A 100 14.30 -9.30 -30.16
C ASP A 100 13.99 -7.86 -30.60
N SER A 101 13.77 -6.96 -29.63
CA SER A 101 13.47 -5.55 -29.87
C SER A 101 14.63 -4.74 -30.44
N ASP A 102 15.86 -5.24 -30.42
CA ASP A 102 17.03 -4.53 -30.95
C ASP A 102 17.24 -4.80 -32.44
N LEU A 103 16.54 -5.80 -32.99
CA LEU A 103 16.67 -6.21 -34.38
C LEU A 103 15.59 -5.61 -35.27
N TYR A 104 15.94 -5.48 -36.54
CA TYR A 104 15.06 -5.17 -37.66
C TYR A 104 14.65 -6.46 -38.36
N TYR A 105 13.38 -6.55 -38.76
CA TYR A 105 12.80 -7.73 -39.40
C TYR A 105 12.32 -7.37 -40.79
N ILE A 106 12.79 -8.10 -41.81
CA ILE A 106 12.41 -7.88 -43.20
C ILE A 106 11.65 -9.09 -43.69
N PHE A 107 10.36 -8.93 -43.92
CA PHE A 107 9.47 -9.99 -44.37
C PHE A 107 9.20 -9.91 -45.86
N GLU A 108 9.19 -11.08 -46.50
CA GLU A 108 8.74 -11.28 -47.87
C GLU A 108 7.80 -12.49 -47.92
N VAL A 109 6.73 -12.38 -48.71
CA VAL A 109 5.85 -13.52 -49.01
C VAL A 109 5.87 -13.76 -50.51
N LYS A 110 6.12 -15.01 -50.91
CA LYS A 110 6.23 -15.44 -52.29
C LYS A 110 5.30 -16.61 -52.57
N VAL A 111 4.77 -16.70 -53.79
CA VAL A 111 4.05 -17.90 -54.24
C VAL A 111 5.04 -19.03 -54.52
N ALA A 112 4.87 -20.18 -53.85
CA ALA A 112 5.80 -21.29 -53.89
C ALA A 112 6.04 -21.82 -55.31
N GLY A 113 7.30 -22.09 -55.65
CA GLY A 113 7.69 -22.64 -56.96
C GLY A 113 7.34 -21.75 -58.17
N LYS A 114 6.94 -20.49 -57.97
CA LYS A 114 6.66 -19.53 -59.04
C LYS A 114 7.62 -18.36 -58.97
N THR A 115 8.08 -17.92 -60.14
CA THR A 115 8.79 -16.65 -60.31
C THR A 115 7.81 -15.64 -60.90
N LEU A 116 7.60 -14.53 -60.20
CA LEU A 116 6.77 -13.43 -60.70
C LEU A 116 7.47 -12.78 -61.91
N TYR A 117 6.85 -12.84 -63.08
CA TYR A 117 7.24 -12.03 -64.24
C TYR A 117 6.39 -10.76 -64.25
N ARG A 118 6.66 -9.82 -63.33
CA ARG A 118 6.11 -8.45 -63.42
C ARG A 118 6.85 -7.67 -64.50
N LYS A 119 6.17 -6.72 -65.17
CA LYS A 119 6.83 -5.72 -66.04
C LYS A 119 7.86 -4.88 -65.27
N ASP A 120 7.69 -4.78 -63.95
CA ASP A 120 8.45 -3.88 -63.09
C ASP A 120 9.45 -4.63 -62.18
N LYS A 121 9.45 -5.97 -62.17
CA LYS A 121 10.33 -6.89 -61.39
C LYS A 121 10.47 -6.64 -59.86
N GLU A 122 9.89 -5.59 -59.31
CA GLU A 122 10.03 -5.22 -57.91
C GLU A 122 9.33 -6.23 -56.98
N LYS A 123 10.11 -6.84 -56.09
CA LYS A 123 9.63 -7.71 -55.02
C LYS A 123 9.29 -6.87 -53.81
N LYS A 124 8.05 -7.00 -53.32
CA LYS A 124 7.54 -6.22 -52.21
C LYS A 124 7.99 -6.81 -50.88
N VAL A 125 8.62 -6.01 -50.03
CA VAL A 125 9.08 -6.40 -48.69
C VAL A 125 8.64 -5.40 -47.64
N PHE A 126 8.54 -5.85 -46.39
CA PHE A 126 8.20 -5.00 -45.25
C PHE A 126 9.34 -5.04 -44.24
N LEU A 127 9.95 -3.89 -44.00
CA LEU A 127 10.91 -3.69 -42.92
C LEU A 127 10.14 -3.23 -41.68
N THR A 128 10.23 -3.99 -40.59
CA THR A 128 9.54 -3.67 -39.35
C THR A 128 10.48 -3.66 -38.16
N LYS A 129 10.18 -2.82 -37.18
CA LYS A 129 10.94 -2.66 -35.95
C LYS A 129 10.01 -2.40 -34.78
N VAL A 130 10.16 -3.20 -33.73
CA VAL A 130 9.49 -2.93 -32.45
C VAL A 130 10.20 -1.78 -31.74
N ASN A 131 9.44 -0.77 -31.34
CA ASN A 131 9.93 0.39 -30.63
C ASN A 131 9.12 0.57 -29.34
N PHE A 132 9.73 0.35 -28.18
CA PHE A 132 9.07 0.70 -26.94
C PHE A 132 9.16 2.21 -26.73
N PRO A 133 8.03 2.93 -26.65
CA PRO A 133 8.06 4.36 -26.36
C PRO A 133 8.70 4.59 -24.99
N SER A 134 9.46 5.69 -24.87
CA SER A 134 10.00 6.11 -23.59
C SER A 134 8.84 6.55 -22.68
N ALA A 135 8.75 6.06 -21.44
CA ALA A 135 7.78 6.62 -20.51
C ALA A 135 8.15 8.07 -20.20
N ASN A 136 7.12 8.92 -20.14
CA ASN A 136 7.23 10.17 -19.40
C ASN A 136 7.51 9.90 -17.92
N LYS A 137 8.04 10.91 -17.23
CA LYS A 137 8.30 10.85 -15.78
C LYS A 137 7.06 10.38 -15.02
N THR A 138 7.20 9.34 -14.21
CA THR A 138 6.14 8.84 -13.32
C THR A 138 5.79 9.90 -12.27
N THR A 139 4.49 10.16 -12.10
CA THR A 139 3.97 11.03 -11.04
C THR A 139 3.65 10.19 -9.81
N ILE A 140 4.06 10.66 -8.63
CA ILE A 140 3.80 10.04 -7.34
C ILE A 140 2.83 10.91 -6.56
N THR A 141 1.66 10.38 -6.23
CA THR A 141 0.62 11.09 -5.48
C THR A 141 0.37 10.40 -4.14
N PRO A 142 0.60 11.06 -2.99
CA PRO A 142 0.30 10.50 -1.67
C PRO A 142 -1.18 10.12 -1.49
N GLN A 143 -1.44 9.05 -0.75
CA GLN A 143 -2.77 8.57 -0.35
C GLN A 143 -2.77 8.24 1.16
N PRO A 144 -3.93 8.17 1.84
CA PRO A 144 -4.01 7.85 3.27
C PRO A 144 -3.35 6.51 3.66
N ASP A 145 -3.35 5.54 2.74
CA ASP A 145 -2.89 4.17 2.93
C ASP A 145 -1.67 3.83 2.06
N GLY A 146 -1.00 4.82 1.44
CA GLY A 146 0.17 4.61 0.61
C GLY A 146 0.40 5.70 -0.45
N ILE A 147 0.70 5.29 -1.68
CA ILE A 147 0.87 6.20 -2.83
C ILE A 147 0.19 5.64 -4.09
N SER A 148 -0.20 6.55 -4.97
CA SER A 148 -0.64 6.24 -6.34
C SER A 148 0.43 6.71 -7.32
N LEU A 149 0.94 5.77 -8.10
CA LEU A 149 1.83 6.01 -9.23
C LEU A 149 1.00 6.14 -10.50
N SER A 150 1.33 7.11 -11.35
CA SER A 150 0.68 7.26 -12.67
C SER A 150 1.67 7.73 -13.73
N TRP A 151 1.49 7.25 -14.95
CA TRP A 151 2.31 7.61 -16.12
C TRP A 151 1.43 7.79 -17.37
N THR A 152 2.02 8.22 -18.48
CA THR A 152 1.31 8.33 -19.76
C THR A 152 1.14 6.94 -20.39
N ALA A 153 -0.05 6.63 -20.86
CA ALA A 153 -0.31 5.38 -21.59
C ALA A 153 0.54 5.32 -22.86
N MET A 154 1.23 4.19 -23.06
CA MET A 154 2.06 3.92 -24.22
C MET A 154 1.25 3.26 -25.33
N ALA A 155 1.30 3.81 -26.54
CA ALA A 155 0.58 3.25 -27.68
C ALA A 155 1.03 1.81 -27.97
N GLY A 156 0.07 0.90 -28.12
CA GLY A 156 0.32 -0.51 -28.40
C GLY A 156 0.77 -1.37 -27.21
N VAL A 157 1.05 -0.79 -26.04
CA VAL A 157 1.38 -1.55 -24.82
C VAL A 157 0.09 -2.00 -24.15
N SER A 158 0.01 -3.27 -23.76
CA SER A 158 -1.16 -3.83 -23.06
C SER A 158 -0.96 -3.93 -21.55
N THR A 159 0.29 -4.02 -21.11
CA THR A 159 0.64 -4.39 -19.74
C THR A 159 1.92 -3.68 -19.32
N TYR A 160 1.97 -3.24 -18.06
CA TYR A 160 3.16 -2.68 -17.42
C TYR A 160 3.61 -3.64 -16.32
N LEU A 161 4.86 -4.06 -16.40
CA LEU A 161 5.50 -4.98 -15.47
C LEU A 161 6.46 -4.17 -14.58
N ILE A 162 6.24 -4.17 -13.27
CA ILE A 162 7.02 -3.41 -12.31
C ILE A 162 7.86 -4.38 -11.49
N PHE A 163 9.17 -4.20 -11.53
CA PHE A 163 10.16 -5.01 -10.84
C PHE A 163 10.76 -4.22 -9.69
N THR A 164 11.12 -4.93 -8.63
CA THR A 164 11.90 -4.37 -7.54
C THR A 164 13.34 -4.15 -8.02
N ASP A 165 13.93 -5.12 -8.73
CA ASP A 165 15.25 -5.00 -9.36
C ASP A 165 15.17 -5.38 -10.85
N ASP A 166 15.95 -4.71 -11.71
CA ASP A 166 15.97 -4.99 -13.16
C ASP A 166 16.46 -6.40 -13.51
N SER A 167 17.21 -7.02 -12.60
CA SER A 167 17.68 -8.41 -12.72
C SER A 167 16.66 -9.46 -12.27
N ASP A 168 15.52 -9.05 -11.70
CA ASP A 168 14.50 -9.98 -11.24
C ASP A 168 13.87 -10.75 -12.41
N ALA A 169 13.67 -12.06 -12.22
CA ALA A 169 13.10 -12.94 -13.24
C ALA A 169 11.58 -12.73 -13.44
N THR A 170 10.89 -12.21 -12.42
CA THR A 170 9.43 -12.02 -12.41
C THR A 170 9.09 -10.65 -11.84
N PRO A 171 8.04 -9.98 -12.35
CA PRO A 171 7.62 -8.70 -11.83
C PRO A 171 7.06 -8.83 -10.42
N THR A 172 7.28 -7.79 -9.61
CA THR A 172 6.66 -7.63 -8.28
C THR A 172 5.20 -7.20 -8.42
N TYR A 173 4.91 -6.33 -9.39
CA TYR A 173 3.56 -5.87 -9.69
C TYR A 173 3.29 -5.87 -11.19
N GLU A 174 2.02 -6.02 -11.53
CA GLU A 174 1.54 -5.99 -12.91
C GLU A 174 0.25 -5.16 -12.98
N THR A 175 0.10 -4.38 -14.05
CA THR A 175 -1.10 -3.59 -14.31
C THR A 175 -1.35 -3.41 -15.80
N ASN A 176 -2.63 -3.43 -16.19
CA ASN A 176 -3.08 -3.12 -17.55
C ASN A 176 -3.49 -1.64 -17.71
N GLU A 177 -3.40 -0.88 -16.63
CA GLU A 177 -3.70 0.55 -16.59
C GLU A 177 -2.39 1.33 -16.40
N PRO A 178 -2.29 2.59 -16.87
CA PRO A 178 -1.09 3.40 -16.71
C PRO A 178 -0.98 4.00 -15.28
N LYS A 179 -1.30 3.19 -14.28
CA LYS A 179 -1.30 3.53 -12.85
C LYS A 179 -1.10 2.28 -12.00
N LEU A 180 -0.52 2.48 -10.82
CA LEU A 180 -0.31 1.45 -9.79
C LEU A 180 -0.42 2.07 -8.40
N SER A 181 -1.16 1.43 -7.50
CA SER A 181 -1.20 1.81 -6.08
C SER A 181 -0.23 0.95 -5.30
N LEU A 182 0.65 1.59 -4.51
CA LEU A 182 1.52 0.91 -3.56
C LEU A 182 1.02 1.18 -2.15
N GLY A 183 0.87 0.11 -1.37
CA GLY A 183 0.49 0.22 0.04
C GLY A 183 1.58 0.91 0.87
N ILE A 184 1.20 1.38 2.06
CA ILE A 184 2.04 2.11 3.00
C ILE A 184 3.41 1.47 3.23
N PHE A 185 3.49 0.14 3.34
CA PHE A 185 4.74 -0.57 3.56
C PHE A 185 5.66 -0.46 2.35
N ASP A 186 5.18 -0.79 1.15
CA ASP A 186 5.98 -0.74 -0.08
C ASP A 186 6.36 0.69 -0.47
N ALA A 187 5.44 1.64 -0.27
CA ALA A 187 5.65 3.06 -0.50
C ALA A 187 6.69 3.67 0.44
N SER A 188 6.86 3.08 1.62
CA SER A 188 7.85 3.48 2.61
C SER A 188 9.21 2.84 2.37
N LEU A 189 9.39 1.92 1.44
CA LEU A 189 10.73 1.44 1.11
C LEU A 189 11.37 2.51 0.23
N ASN A 190 12.44 3.15 0.70
CA ASN A 190 13.23 4.10 -0.10
C ASN A 190 13.92 3.30 -1.22
N HIS A 191 13.18 3.08 -2.29
CA HIS A 191 13.49 2.09 -3.30
C HIS A 191 13.21 2.66 -4.69
N THR A 192 14.06 2.31 -5.64
CA THR A 192 13.83 2.63 -7.06
C THR A 192 13.32 1.38 -7.74
N TYR A 193 12.04 1.37 -8.06
CA TYR A 193 11.44 0.32 -8.87
C TYR A 193 11.81 0.54 -10.33
N CYS A 194 11.65 -0.49 -11.15
CA CYS A 194 11.86 -0.38 -12.58
C CYS A 194 10.64 -0.94 -13.32
N MET A 195 10.23 -0.28 -14.41
CA MET A 195 9.05 -0.63 -15.18
C MET A 195 9.42 -1.04 -16.61
N ARG A 196 8.91 -2.18 -17.06
CA ARG A 196 8.97 -2.64 -18.46
C ARG A 196 7.58 -2.61 -19.06
N ALA A 197 7.47 -2.05 -20.25
CA ALA A 197 6.25 -2.14 -21.06
C ALA A 197 6.19 -3.51 -21.75
N ALA A 198 4.99 -4.05 -21.90
CA ALA A 198 4.76 -5.32 -22.53
C ALA A 198 3.48 -5.34 -23.40
N ARG A 199 3.51 -6.17 -24.43
CA ARG A 199 2.34 -6.61 -25.20
C ARG A 199 2.41 -8.13 -25.30
N GLY A 200 1.61 -8.84 -24.52
CA GLY A 200 1.72 -10.30 -24.42
C GLY A 200 3.15 -10.75 -24.06
N ALA A 201 3.76 -11.60 -24.90
CA ALA A 201 5.11 -12.12 -24.69
C ALA A 201 6.23 -11.13 -25.07
N LEU A 202 5.90 -10.03 -25.76
CA LEU A 202 6.86 -9.01 -26.16
C LEU A 202 7.06 -8.02 -25.02
N ILE A 203 8.24 -8.06 -24.40
CA ILE A 203 8.60 -7.24 -23.23
C ILE A 203 9.79 -6.35 -23.58
N SER A 204 9.74 -5.08 -23.15
CA SER A 204 10.85 -4.14 -23.30
C SER A 204 12.11 -4.65 -22.59
N LYS A 205 13.25 -4.65 -23.30
CA LYS A 205 14.56 -4.89 -22.68
C LYS A 205 14.97 -3.75 -21.74
N THR A 206 14.62 -2.52 -22.09
CA THR A 206 14.93 -1.34 -21.28
C THR A 206 13.98 -1.25 -20.10
N CYS A 207 14.52 -1.15 -18.89
CA CYS A 207 13.75 -0.85 -17.70
C CYS A 207 13.76 0.65 -17.38
N LEU A 208 12.56 1.21 -17.15
CA LEU A 208 12.37 2.62 -16.89
C LEU A 208 12.32 2.84 -15.37
N PRO A 209 13.25 3.62 -14.78
CA PRO A 209 13.32 3.78 -13.34
C PRO A 209 12.16 4.62 -12.79
N ILE A 210 11.52 4.13 -11.75
CA ILE A 210 10.55 4.85 -10.92
C ILE A 210 11.25 5.21 -9.60
N SER A 211 11.90 6.37 -9.59
CA SER A 211 12.65 6.87 -8.44
C SER A 211 11.81 7.82 -7.57
N GLY A 212 12.27 8.05 -6.33
CA GLY A 212 11.63 8.99 -5.41
C GLY A 212 10.49 8.39 -4.57
N ILE A 213 10.26 7.08 -4.69
CA ILE A 213 9.37 6.35 -3.78
C ILE A 213 10.07 6.24 -2.42
N GLY A 214 9.33 6.53 -1.34
CA GLY A 214 9.85 6.46 0.03
C GLY A 214 10.79 7.59 0.45
N THR A 215 11.25 8.47 -0.46
CA THR A 215 12.23 9.52 -0.13
C THR A 215 11.68 10.62 0.78
N SER A 216 10.38 10.88 0.71
CA SER A 216 9.68 11.82 1.61
C SER A 216 8.86 11.11 2.69
N TRP A 217 8.90 9.77 2.73
CA TRP A 217 8.14 8.99 3.70
C TRP A 217 8.68 9.21 5.11
N LYS A 218 7.78 9.37 6.07
CA LYS A 218 8.12 9.46 7.49
C LYS A 218 7.26 8.46 8.26
N PRO A 219 7.83 7.66 9.17
CA PRO A 219 7.03 6.83 10.06
C PRO A 219 6.00 7.68 10.80
N ILE A 220 4.76 7.21 10.91
CA ILE A 220 3.66 7.94 11.56
C ILE A 220 3.07 7.11 12.71
N ILE A 221 2.39 7.78 13.64
CA ILE A 221 1.62 7.09 14.69
C ILE A 221 0.34 6.53 14.06
N MET A 222 0.09 5.23 14.28
CA MET A 222 -1.10 4.51 13.79
C MET A 222 -2.17 4.30 14.85
N GLY A 223 -1.80 4.35 16.14
CA GLY A 223 -2.74 4.10 17.22
C GLY A 223 -2.13 4.25 18.60
N ILE A 224 -2.99 4.51 19.58
CA ILE A 224 -2.68 4.38 20.99
C ILE A 224 -3.64 3.35 21.58
N SER A 225 -3.16 2.51 22.48
CA SER A 225 -3.95 1.58 23.30
C SER A 225 -3.40 1.51 24.72
N GLN A 226 -4.10 0.87 25.65
CA GLN A 226 -3.61 0.60 27.02
C GLN A 226 -3.26 -0.89 27.18
N GLU A 227 -2.14 -1.18 27.84
CA GLU A 227 -1.68 -2.56 28.07
C GLU A 227 -2.53 -3.30 29.12
N SER A 228 -3.17 -2.55 30.03
CA SER A 228 -4.11 -3.07 31.04
C SER A 228 -5.05 -1.93 31.47
N PRO A 229 -6.14 -1.68 30.73
CA PRO A 229 -7.02 -0.56 31.01
C PRO A 229 -7.73 -0.76 32.36
N LEU A 230 -7.64 0.26 33.21
CA LEU A 230 -8.44 0.34 34.43
C LEU A 230 -9.76 1.06 34.13
N ALA A 231 -10.87 0.62 34.72
CA ALA A 231 -12.12 1.36 34.63
C ALA A 231 -12.01 2.68 35.43
N TYR A 232 -11.40 2.60 36.62
CA TYR A 232 -11.08 3.71 37.51
C TYR A 232 -9.63 3.60 37.94
N ALA A 233 -8.89 4.70 37.91
CA ALA A 233 -7.53 4.77 38.43
C ALA A 233 -7.45 5.82 39.55
N LYS A 234 -6.85 5.44 40.67
CA LYS A 234 -6.66 6.29 41.84
C LYS A 234 -5.21 6.76 41.96
N VAL A 235 -4.97 7.69 42.89
CA VAL A 235 -3.63 8.19 43.19
C VAL A 235 -2.66 7.03 43.47
N GLY A 236 -1.54 7.01 42.74
CA GLY A 236 -0.51 5.97 42.83
C GLY A 236 -0.63 4.85 41.81
N ASP A 237 -1.77 4.71 41.13
CA ASP A 237 -1.91 3.73 40.03
C ASP A 237 -1.04 4.14 38.84
N GLU A 238 -0.50 3.15 38.12
CA GLU A 238 0.28 3.36 36.89
C GLU A 238 -0.54 3.03 35.65
N LEU A 239 -0.65 3.99 34.74
CA LEU A 239 -1.29 3.84 33.43
C LEU A 239 -0.21 3.55 32.38
N SER A 240 -0.30 2.40 31.71
CA SER A 240 0.60 2.00 30.62
C SER A 240 -0.07 2.14 29.25
N PHE A 241 0.52 2.96 28.38
CA PHE A 241 0.06 3.25 27.03
C PHE A 241 1.01 2.66 25.99
N LEU A 242 0.45 2.01 24.97
CA LEU A 242 1.15 1.46 23.83
C LEU A 242 0.88 2.34 22.60
N VAL A 243 1.92 3.02 22.11
CA VAL A 243 1.87 3.86 20.91
C VAL A 243 2.42 3.07 19.73
N LYS A 244 1.55 2.70 18.79
CA LYS A 244 1.88 1.95 17.57
C LYS A 244 2.28 2.90 16.45
N PHE A 245 3.36 2.58 15.75
CA PHE A 245 3.85 3.28 14.57
C PHE A 245 3.72 2.44 13.31
N SER A 246 3.81 3.10 12.15
CA SER A 246 3.81 2.46 10.82
C SER A 246 5.10 1.71 10.47
N ASP A 247 6.17 1.91 11.24
CA ASP A 247 7.47 1.27 11.04
C ASP A 247 8.17 1.05 12.37
N ARG A 248 9.20 0.20 12.38
CA ARG A 248 10.07 -0.01 13.54
C ARG A 248 10.96 1.19 13.76
N LEU A 249 11.07 1.61 15.02
CA LEU A 249 11.78 2.83 15.39
C LEU A 249 12.88 2.56 16.41
N ARG A 250 14.03 3.19 16.20
CA ARG A 250 15.09 3.34 17.19
C ARG A 250 14.87 4.66 17.94
N VAL A 251 14.86 4.58 19.26
CA VAL A 251 14.70 5.74 20.12
C VAL A 251 16.05 6.40 20.35
N LEU A 252 16.19 7.66 19.93
CA LEU A 252 17.40 8.48 20.11
C LEU A 252 17.28 9.46 21.28
N ASP A 253 16.04 9.70 21.72
CA ASP A 253 15.71 10.57 22.83
C ASP A 253 14.82 9.81 23.82
N THR A 254 15.38 9.40 24.96
CA THR A 254 14.59 8.70 25.98
C THR A 254 13.75 9.66 26.83
N SER A 255 13.81 10.97 26.57
CA SER A 255 12.95 11.97 27.22
C SER A 255 11.59 12.15 26.55
N LEU A 256 11.27 11.34 25.54
CA LEU A 256 9.96 11.31 24.89
C LEU A 256 8.81 11.23 25.91
N THR A 257 7.81 12.07 25.72
CA THR A 257 6.57 12.02 26.51
C THR A 257 5.32 12.05 25.63
N LEU A 258 4.30 11.30 26.06
CA LEU A 258 2.94 11.37 25.52
C LEU A 258 2.12 12.33 26.40
N PRO A 259 1.65 13.46 25.86
CA PRO A 259 0.80 14.39 26.61
C PRO A 259 -0.58 13.77 26.85
N LEU A 260 -1.02 13.81 28.11
CA LEU A 260 -2.33 13.40 28.58
C LEU A 260 -3.13 14.65 28.91
N LEU A 261 -4.34 14.79 28.38
CA LEU A 261 -5.21 15.94 28.60
C LEU A 261 -6.32 15.56 29.57
N LEU A 262 -6.50 16.38 30.61
CA LEU A 262 -7.56 16.25 31.59
C LEU A 262 -8.71 17.20 31.20
N ASN A 263 -9.93 16.89 31.65
CA ASN A 263 -11.13 17.69 31.37
C ASN A 263 -11.08 19.14 31.87
N ASP A 264 -10.21 19.44 32.83
CA ASP A 264 -9.97 20.80 33.33
C ASP A 264 -9.06 21.63 32.41
N GLY A 265 -8.58 21.05 31.31
CA GLY A 265 -7.64 21.66 30.36
C GLY A 265 -6.18 21.57 30.81
N SER A 266 -5.89 20.99 31.97
CA SER A 266 -4.52 20.71 32.40
C SER A 266 -3.93 19.52 31.64
N SER A 267 -2.60 19.48 31.59
CA SER A 267 -1.86 18.44 30.86
C SER A 267 -0.89 17.72 31.80
N ARG A 268 -0.78 16.41 31.61
CA ARG A 268 0.20 15.53 32.25
C ARG A 268 1.04 14.85 31.17
N ARG A 269 2.17 14.25 31.56
CA ARG A 269 3.14 13.66 30.63
C ARG A 269 3.44 12.22 31.01
N ALA A 270 2.94 11.28 30.23
CA ALA A 270 3.37 9.90 30.32
C ALA A 270 4.77 9.78 29.72
N LYS A 271 5.71 9.14 30.42
CA LYS A 271 7.12 9.05 30.03
C LYS A 271 7.38 7.78 29.24
N TYR A 272 8.26 7.86 28.25
CA TYR A 272 8.75 6.68 27.52
C TYR A 272 9.41 5.67 28.48
N VAL A 273 9.09 4.39 28.32
CA VAL A 273 9.59 3.28 29.15
C VAL A 273 10.41 2.28 28.33
N ARG A 274 9.87 1.78 27.22
CA ARG A 274 10.48 0.69 26.42
C ARG A 274 9.93 0.62 24.99
N GLY A 275 10.53 -0.24 24.16
CA GLY A 275 10.06 -0.56 22.80
C GLY A 275 11.00 -0.13 21.68
N SER A 276 12.17 0.42 21.98
CA SER A 276 13.17 0.77 20.95
C SER A 276 13.59 -0.48 20.15
N GLY A 277 13.65 -0.34 18.83
CA GLY A 277 13.88 -1.44 17.89
C GLY A 277 12.61 -2.17 17.45
N SER A 278 11.44 -1.78 17.97
CA SER A 278 10.13 -2.27 17.56
C SER A 278 9.27 -1.15 16.97
N ASP A 279 8.08 -1.49 16.50
CA ASP A 279 7.09 -0.53 15.96
C ASP A 279 6.10 -0.04 17.04
N THR A 280 6.29 -0.42 18.30
CA THR A 280 5.40 -0.07 19.41
C THR A 280 6.22 0.43 20.59
N LEU A 281 5.94 1.66 21.04
CA LEU A 281 6.61 2.26 22.19
C LEU A 281 5.65 2.28 23.39
N THR A 282 6.17 1.90 24.57
CA THR A 282 5.40 1.95 25.82
C THR A 282 5.69 3.23 26.57
N PHE A 283 4.64 3.90 27.04
CA PHE A 283 4.68 5.08 27.89
C PHE A 283 3.93 4.82 29.20
N ALA A 284 4.42 5.37 30.32
CA ALA A 284 3.78 5.20 31.62
C ALA A 284 3.53 6.53 32.33
N TYR A 285 2.41 6.60 33.05
CA TYR A 285 2.05 7.72 33.91
C TYR A 285 1.54 7.22 35.27
N THR A 286 2.08 7.75 36.36
CA THR A 286 1.57 7.49 37.72
C THR A 286 0.57 8.58 38.09
N VAL A 287 -0.65 8.21 38.44
CA VAL A 287 -1.71 9.15 38.82
C VAL A 287 -1.32 9.89 40.10
N THR A 288 -1.46 11.21 40.07
CA THR A 288 -1.14 12.10 41.20
C THR A 288 -2.40 12.77 41.75
N SER A 289 -2.31 13.29 42.98
CA SER A 289 -3.43 14.01 43.60
C SER A 289 -3.78 15.25 42.77
N GLY A 290 -5.07 15.43 42.48
CA GLY A 290 -5.58 16.53 41.67
C GLY A 290 -5.70 16.23 40.17
N ASP A 291 -5.47 14.98 39.75
CA ASP A 291 -5.66 14.55 38.35
C ASP A 291 -7.10 14.09 38.04
N ASP A 292 -8.06 14.49 38.88
CA ASP A 292 -9.46 14.06 38.78
C ASP A 292 -10.05 14.35 37.39
N THR A 293 -10.49 13.31 36.70
CA THR A 293 -11.06 13.48 35.36
C THR A 293 -11.97 12.33 34.94
N THR A 294 -13.10 12.67 34.32
CA THR A 294 -14.05 11.70 33.79
C THR A 294 -13.70 11.22 32.38
N MET A 295 -12.74 11.88 31.72
CA MET A 295 -12.22 11.47 30.41
C MET A 295 -10.75 11.87 30.29
N LEU A 296 -9.91 10.90 29.93
CA LEU A 296 -8.51 11.17 29.62
C LEU A 296 -8.33 11.28 28.10
N GLY A 297 -7.86 12.44 27.64
CA GLY A 297 -7.49 12.70 26.25
C GLY A 297 -5.98 12.61 26.00
N PHE A 298 -5.58 12.76 24.74
CA PHE A 298 -4.17 12.92 24.35
C PHE A 298 -3.93 14.26 23.69
N GLY A 299 -2.70 14.77 23.79
CA GLY A 299 -2.27 15.94 23.04
C GLY A 299 -2.16 15.69 21.53
N GLU A 300 -1.76 16.71 20.78
CA GLU A 300 -1.69 16.66 19.30
C GLU A 300 -0.44 15.96 18.76
N ALA A 301 0.62 15.80 19.57
CA ALA A 301 1.84 15.11 19.21
C ALA A 301 2.57 14.54 20.43
N LEU A 302 3.48 13.58 20.21
CA LEU A 302 4.50 13.25 21.21
C LEU A 302 5.48 14.42 21.36
N GLU A 303 5.88 14.70 22.60
CA GLU A 303 6.87 15.71 22.93
C GLU A 303 8.26 15.05 23.03
N ALA A 304 9.28 15.70 22.46
CA ALA A 304 10.67 15.28 22.57
C ALA A 304 11.60 16.49 22.64
N GLN A 305 12.82 16.31 23.15
CA GLN A 305 13.84 17.37 23.19
C GLN A 305 14.69 17.41 21.91
N LYS A 306 14.77 16.30 21.19
CA LYS A 306 15.49 16.21 19.91
C LYS A 306 14.54 16.20 18.73
N THR A 307 14.97 16.79 17.61
CA THR A 307 14.20 16.77 16.36
C THR A 307 14.19 15.40 15.70
N ASP A 308 15.22 14.57 15.93
CA ASP A 308 15.38 13.21 15.43
C ASP A 308 15.07 12.15 16.50
N ALA A 309 14.20 12.48 17.45
CA ALA A 309 13.91 11.66 18.63
C ALA A 309 13.61 10.18 18.33
N LEU A 310 12.95 9.91 17.21
CA LEU A 310 12.66 8.58 16.69
C LEU A 310 13.08 8.50 15.22
N ILE A 311 13.86 7.48 14.88
CA ILE A 311 14.24 7.19 13.49
C ILE A 311 13.96 5.73 13.13
N ASP A 312 13.64 5.45 11.87
CA ASP A 312 13.54 4.08 11.37
C ASP A 312 14.91 3.48 10.97
N THR A 313 14.89 2.27 10.42
CA THR A 313 16.10 1.59 9.92
C THR A 313 16.75 2.28 8.72
N SER A 314 15.99 3.13 8.02
CA SER A 314 16.44 3.94 6.88
C SER A 314 16.88 5.36 7.29
N LEU A 315 17.02 5.62 8.60
CA LEU A 315 17.40 6.90 9.20
C LEU A 315 16.41 8.04 8.98
N ARG A 316 15.13 7.74 8.73
CA ARG A 316 14.08 8.75 8.54
C ARG A 316 13.42 9.05 9.87
N THR A 317 13.28 10.34 10.16
CA THR A 317 12.63 10.84 11.38
C THR A 317 11.13 10.58 11.35
N ALA A 318 10.60 10.00 12.42
CA ALA A 318 9.16 9.80 12.58
C ALA A 318 8.42 11.13 12.71
N ASN A 319 7.21 11.21 12.15
CA ASN A 319 6.24 12.23 12.47
C ASN A 319 5.58 11.89 13.82
N LEU A 320 5.73 12.80 14.78
CA LEU A 320 5.23 12.62 16.14
C LEU A 320 3.76 13.05 16.31
N ALA A 321 3.13 13.58 15.26
CA ALA A 321 1.75 14.01 15.32
C ALA A 321 0.76 12.85 15.48
N LEU A 322 -0.29 13.08 16.28
CA LEU A 322 -1.33 12.12 16.67
C LEU A 322 -2.62 12.26 15.83
N TYR A 323 -2.56 12.97 14.69
CA TYR A 323 -3.73 13.23 13.84
C TYR A 323 -4.47 11.94 13.44
N SER A 324 -5.81 12.00 13.43
CA SER A 324 -6.75 10.95 12.98
C SER A 324 -6.99 9.74 13.89
N LEU A 325 -6.41 9.67 15.09
CA LEU A 325 -6.80 8.63 16.03
C LEU A 325 -8.21 8.94 16.54
N GLY A 326 -9.20 8.14 16.12
CA GLY A 326 -10.52 8.14 16.76
C GLY A 326 -10.32 7.83 18.23
N LEU A 327 -10.29 8.88 19.05
CA LEU A 327 -9.94 8.78 20.46
C LEU A 327 -10.97 7.89 21.15
N SER A 328 -10.56 6.68 21.55
CA SER A 328 -11.30 5.91 22.52
C SER A 328 -11.30 6.68 23.84
N THR A 329 -12.44 6.71 24.53
CA THR A 329 -12.50 7.24 25.90
C THR A 329 -11.64 6.37 26.80
N TYR A 330 -10.61 6.95 27.42
CA TYR A 330 -9.75 6.26 28.39
C TYR A 330 -10.22 6.50 29.84
N SER A 331 -9.70 5.68 30.75
CA SER A 331 -10.04 5.55 32.19
C SER A 331 -10.50 6.81 32.90
N ILE A 332 -11.47 6.67 33.80
CA ILE A 332 -11.81 7.72 34.77
C ILE A 332 -10.67 7.77 35.80
N LEU A 333 -10.09 8.95 36.01
CA LEU A 333 -9.14 9.18 37.10
C LEU A 333 -9.92 9.76 38.27
N ASP A 334 -9.96 9.01 39.36
CA ASP A 334 -10.69 9.38 40.57
C ASP A 334 -9.67 9.64 41.69
N THR A 335 -9.39 10.91 41.93
CA THR A 335 -8.33 11.32 42.87
C THR A 335 -8.87 12.04 44.10
N VAL A 336 -10.18 12.26 44.13
CA VAL A 336 -10.90 12.74 45.29
C VAL A 336 -11.21 11.53 46.17
N TYR A 337 -10.84 11.60 47.45
CA TYR A 337 -11.28 10.61 48.41
C TYR A 337 -12.64 11.04 48.96
N PRO A 338 -13.55 10.08 49.27
CA PRO A 338 -14.79 10.41 49.92
C PRO A 338 -14.58 11.14 51.23
N THR A 339 -15.32 12.23 51.45
CA THR A 339 -15.30 12.88 52.76
C THR A 339 -16.00 12.02 53.79
N ASN A 340 -15.67 12.21 55.08
CA ASN A 340 -16.36 11.52 56.16
C ASN A 340 -17.87 11.85 56.15
N PRO A 341 -18.74 10.90 56.52
CA PRO A 341 -20.14 11.18 56.76
C PRO A 341 -20.32 12.09 57.98
N GLU A 342 -21.34 12.93 57.94
CA GLU A 342 -21.67 13.89 59.01
C GLU A 342 -22.98 13.51 59.70
N SER A 343 -23.26 14.14 60.85
CA SER A 343 -24.53 13.97 61.57
C SER A 343 -24.92 12.52 61.87
N LEU A 344 -23.92 11.66 62.11
CA LEU A 344 -24.13 10.26 62.45
C LEU A 344 -24.95 10.16 63.74
N GLY A 345 -26.10 9.52 63.68
CA GLY A 345 -26.95 9.40 64.85
C GLY A 345 -28.18 8.51 64.65
N PHE A 346 -28.84 8.25 65.77
CA PHE A 346 -30.11 7.53 65.85
C PHE A 346 -31.26 8.52 65.99
N ALA A 347 -32.46 8.08 65.59
CA ALA A 347 -33.67 8.88 65.77
C ALA A 347 -34.02 9.13 67.25
N ASN A 348 -33.66 8.21 68.14
CA ASN A 348 -33.95 8.28 69.58
C ASN A 348 -32.73 7.82 70.39
N GLN A 349 -32.56 8.38 71.59
CA GLN A 349 -31.48 7.98 72.52
C GLN A 349 -31.70 6.58 73.13
N VAL A 350 -32.95 6.12 73.19
CA VAL A 350 -33.33 4.80 73.72
C VAL A 350 -34.39 4.20 72.80
N THR A 351 -34.35 2.88 72.60
CA THR A 351 -35.37 2.12 71.88
C THR A 351 -35.69 0.84 72.64
N ASN A 352 -36.91 0.33 72.48
CA ASN A 352 -37.32 -1.00 72.91
C ASN A 352 -37.45 -1.98 71.73
N GLN A 353 -36.97 -1.58 70.54
CA GLN A 353 -36.96 -2.39 69.33
C GLN A 353 -35.63 -3.16 69.22
N THR A 354 -35.69 -4.35 68.63
CA THR A 354 -34.51 -5.21 68.35
C THR A 354 -33.72 -4.78 67.12
N ALA A 355 -34.07 -3.65 66.50
CA ALA A 355 -33.35 -3.05 65.40
C ALA A 355 -33.42 -1.53 65.52
N VAL A 356 -32.37 -0.85 65.10
CA VAL A 356 -32.29 0.61 65.06
C VAL A 356 -31.95 1.10 63.68
N LYS A 357 -32.53 2.24 63.31
CA LYS A 357 -32.14 2.97 62.10
C LYS A 357 -31.02 3.95 62.46
N LEU A 358 -29.83 3.71 61.92
CA LEU A 358 -28.72 4.64 61.93
C LEU A 358 -28.83 5.53 60.68
N SER A 359 -28.70 6.85 60.85
CA SER A 359 -28.72 7.83 59.77
C SER A 359 -27.52 8.74 59.83
N TRP A 360 -27.10 9.25 58.68
CA TRP A 360 -26.02 10.22 58.51
C TRP A 360 -26.30 11.10 57.30
N THR A 361 -25.59 12.21 57.20
CA THR A 361 -25.41 12.90 55.92
C THR A 361 -24.20 12.28 55.23
N GLY A 362 -24.39 11.88 53.98
CA GLY A 362 -23.35 11.22 53.20
C GLY A 362 -22.10 12.09 53.01
N GLY A 363 -20.97 11.43 52.75
CA GLY A 363 -19.76 12.10 52.29
C GLY A 363 -19.94 12.65 50.88
N LEU A 364 -19.08 13.58 50.47
CA LEU A 364 -19.01 14.08 49.11
C LEU A 364 -17.95 13.29 48.34
N ASP A 365 -18.40 12.61 47.28
CA ASP A 365 -17.58 11.98 46.27
C ASP A 365 -18.43 11.74 45.01
N HIS A 366 -17.88 11.94 43.82
CA HIS A 366 -18.61 11.69 42.57
C HIS A 366 -18.68 10.20 42.21
N ASN A 367 -17.74 9.40 42.70
CA ASN A 367 -17.60 7.96 42.46
C ASN A 367 -17.75 7.16 43.78
N PHE A 368 -18.59 7.65 44.70
CA PHE A 368 -18.86 7.00 45.98
C PHE A 368 -19.37 5.56 45.80
N ASP A 369 -18.68 4.57 46.38
CA ASP A 369 -19.05 3.15 46.28
C ASP A 369 -20.13 2.77 47.32
N HIS A 370 -19.77 2.73 48.61
CA HIS A 370 -20.69 2.40 49.70
C HIS A 370 -20.22 2.93 51.06
N TYR A 371 -21.14 3.01 52.02
CA TYR A 371 -20.87 3.15 53.45
C TYR A 371 -20.84 1.78 54.09
N THR A 372 -19.85 1.53 54.96
CA THR A 372 -19.86 0.38 55.87
C THR A 372 -20.24 0.84 57.27
N VAL A 373 -21.30 0.25 57.83
CA VAL A 373 -21.80 0.61 59.17
C VAL A 373 -21.84 -0.60 60.10
N LYS A 374 -21.60 -0.35 61.39
CA LYS A 374 -21.69 -1.35 62.47
C LYS A 374 -22.05 -0.66 63.79
N LEU A 375 -22.65 -1.39 64.71
CA LEU A 375 -22.89 -0.94 66.09
C LEU A 375 -21.88 -1.60 67.01
N CYS A 376 -21.35 -0.86 67.99
CA CYS A 376 -20.43 -1.39 68.97
C CYS A 376 -20.85 -0.95 70.37
N GLU A 377 -20.67 -1.81 71.36
CA GLU A 377 -20.87 -1.44 72.77
C GLU A 377 -19.76 -0.51 73.28
N SER A 378 -18.56 -0.60 72.68
CA SER A 378 -17.42 0.25 72.99
C SER A 378 -17.34 1.48 72.08
N SER A 379 -16.80 2.57 72.62
CA SER A 379 -16.59 3.84 71.89
C SER A 379 -15.39 3.81 70.92
N ASP A 380 -14.60 2.74 70.93
CA ASP A 380 -13.46 2.57 70.02
C ASP A 380 -13.87 2.02 68.64
N CYS A 381 -15.14 1.66 68.46
CA CYS A 381 -15.68 1.09 67.23
C CYS A 381 -14.89 -0.16 66.75
N GLN A 382 -14.26 -0.91 67.65
CA GLN A 382 -13.45 -2.09 67.32
C GLN A 382 -13.84 -3.32 68.13
N HIS A 383 -14.34 -3.16 69.35
CA HIS A 383 -14.72 -4.26 70.23
C HIS A 383 -16.24 -4.38 70.39
N ASN A 384 -16.71 -5.60 70.71
CA ASN A 384 -18.13 -5.90 70.93
C ASN A 384 -19.06 -5.28 69.86
N CYS A 385 -18.68 -5.43 68.59
CA CYS A 385 -19.42 -4.88 67.47
C CYS A 385 -20.34 -5.93 66.82
N THR A 386 -21.48 -5.48 66.30
CA THR A 386 -22.31 -6.26 65.38
C THR A 386 -21.55 -6.52 64.07
N ALA A 387 -22.04 -7.49 63.29
CA ALA A 387 -21.61 -7.62 61.90
C ALA A 387 -21.81 -6.29 61.15
N SER A 388 -20.85 -5.94 60.29
CA SER A 388 -20.96 -4.77 59.43
C SER A 388 -22.01 -4.98 58.35
N LYS A 389 -22.69 -3.89 57.95
CA LYS A 389 -23.58 -3.85 56.80
C LYS A 389 -23.10 -2.77 55.85
N ASP A 390 -23.03 -3.10 54.57
CA ASP A 390 -22.73 -2.13 53.51
C ASP A 390 -24.03 -1.55 52.94
N THR A 391 -24.05 -0.25 52.67
CA THR A 391 -25.18 0.45 52.07
C THR A 391 -24.73 1.62 51.22
N ALA A 392 -25.40 1.87 50.09
CA ALA A 392 -25.23 3.10 49.31
C ALA A 392 -26.15 4.24 49.80
N GLU A 393 -27.12 3.93 50.67
CA GLU A 393 -28.05 4.93 51.21
C GLU A 393 -27.43 5.70 52.38
N GLN A 394 -27.99 6.87 52.68
CA GLN A 394 -27.62 7.70 53.84
C GLN A 394 -28.22 7.20 55.17
N SER A 395 -28.69 5.95 55.20
CA SER A 395 -29.19 5.28 56.40
C SER A 395 -29.13 3.76 56.26
N SER A 396 -29.06 3.06 57.38
CA SER A 396 -29.12 1.59 57.40
C SER A 396 -29.83 1.08 58.66
N LEU A 397 -30.59 -0.01 58.50
CA LEU A 397 -31.19 -0.74 59.61
C LEU A 397 -30.20 -1.78 60.14
N ILE A 398 -29.80 -1.62 61.40
CA ILE A 398 -28.88 -2.53 62.08
C ILE A 398 -29.64 -3.23 63.20
N ASP A 399 -29.52 -4.55 63.23
CA ASP A 399 -30.12 -5.37 64.27
C ASP A 399 -29.33 -5.18 65.56
N VAL A 400 -30.04 -4.92 66.65
CA VAL A 400 -29.45 -4.79 67.98
C VAL A 400 -29.47 -6.18 68.60
N VAL A 401 -28.29 -6.75 68.77
CA VAL A 401 -28.11 -7.98 69.54
C VAL A 401 -27.89 -7.54 70.98
N ASP A 402 -28.93 -7.64 71.79
CA ASP A 402 -28.79 -7.57 73.25
C ASP A 402 -28.14 -8.91 73.66
N ASN A 403 -26.95 -8.86 74.27
CA ASN A 403 -26.28 -10.06 74.79
C ASN A 403 -26.87 -10.44 76.15
#